data_AF-A0A6M3M9Z8-F1
#
_entry.id   AF-A0A6M3M9Z8-F1
#
_cell.length_a   1.000
_cell.length_b   1.000
_cell.length_c   1.000
_cell.angle_alpha   90.00
_cell.angle_beta   90.00
_cell.angle_gamma   90.00
#
_symmetry.space_group_name_H-M   'P 1'
#
loop_
_entity.id
_entity.type
_entity.pdbx_description
1 polymer ?
#
loop_
_entity_poly.entity_id
_entity_poly.type
_entity_poly.pdbx_seq_one_letter_code
_entity_poly.pdbx_strand_id
1 'polypeptide(L)'
;MGLLQEAAKAILRDELSEIRRDYGTLAENGENLRETITELQLQLEDAGWTRLSGYAIDQFNRQSLGTIAELSRVLYLKNPLIQRGANVKRLYVWGQGVNVEAEDPDINVVIQDFIDDRRNRLELTSHQARMLKEIDLQVDGNLFLVLFTNP
;
A
#
# COMPACT_ATOMS: atom_id res chain seq x y z
N MET A 1 -45.28 18.60 -21.47
CA MET A 1 -44.38 19.11 -20.41
C MET A 1 -44.31 18.17 -19.19
N GLY A 2 -45.38 17.46 -18.80
CA GLY A 2 -45.36 16.51 -17.68
C GLY A 2 -44.50 15.24 -17.85
N LEU A 3 -44.50 14.64 -19.05
CA LEU A 3 -43.75 13.38 -19.31
C LEU A 3 -42.22 13.51 -19.18
N LEU A 4 -41.65 14.66 -19.58
CA LEU A 4 -40.22 14.92 -19.43
C LEU A 4 -39.82 15.14 -17.96
N GLN A 5 -40.71 15.73 -17.15
CA GLN A 5 -40.49 15.89 -15.72
C GLN A 5 -40.59 14.55 -14.96
N GLU A 6 -41.46 13.65 -15.40
CA GLU A 6 -41.58 12.30 -14.84
C GLU A 6 -40.35 11.44 -15.16
N ALA A 7 -39.86 11.48 -16.41
CA ALA A 7 -38.65 10.77 -16.82
C ALA A 7 -37.41 11.27 -16.07
N ALA A 8 -37.23 12.58 -15.93
CA ALA A 8 -36.13 13.15 -15.15
C ALA A 8 -36.19 12.74 -13.66
N LYS A 9 -37.40 12.68 -13.09
CA LYS A 9 -37.61 12.26 -11.69
C LYS A 9 -37.36 10.77 -11.49
N ALA A 10 -37.57 9.93 -12.51
CA ALA A 10 -37.24 8.52 -12.48
C ALA A 10 -35.70 8.31 -12.51
N ILE A 11 -34.99 9.01 -13.39
CA ILE A 11 -33.52 8.95 -13.47
C ILE A 11 -32.87 9.41 -12.16
N LEU A 12 -33.31 10.55 -11.61
CA LEU A 12 -32.82 11.06 -10.32
C LEU A 12 -33.08 10.10 -9.15
N ARG A 13 -34.16 9.31 -9.19
CA ARG A 13 -34.44 8.29 -8.16
C ARG A 13 -33.51 7.09 -8.29
N ASP A 14 -33.18 6.71 -9.52
CA ASP A 14 -32.29 5.59 -9.82
C ASP A 14 -30.86 5.92 -9.37
N GLU A 15 -30.34 7.10 -9.76
CA GLU A 15 -29.03 7.61 -9.30
C GLU A 15 -28.96 7.74 -7.77
N LEU A 16 -30.03 8.23 -7.13
CA LEU A 16 -30.09 8.32 -5.66
C LEU A 16 -30.08 6.94 -5.01
N SER A 17 -30.66 5.93 -5.66
CA SER A 17 -30.67 4.56 -5.17
C SER A 17 -29.30 3.90 -5.31
N GLU A 18 -28.58 4.18 -6.39
CA GLU A 18 -27.22 3.73 -6.65
C GLU A 18 -26.25 4.36 -5.65
N ILE A 19 -26.30 5.69 -5.47
CA ILE A 19 -25.48 6.39 -4.47
C ILE A 19 -25.73 5.88 -3.04
N ARG A 20 -26.99 5.57 -2.70
CA ARG A 20 -27.31 4.98 -1.38
C ARG A 20 -26.73 3.58 -1.22
N ARG A 21 -26.71 2.78 -2.29
CA ARG A 21 -26.13 1.44 -2.29
C ARG A 21 -24.61 1.51 -2.13
N ASP A 22 -23.96 2.41 -2.84
CA ASP A 22 -22.52 2.64 -2.74
C ASP A 22 -22.14 3.14 -1.34
N TYR A 23 -22.93 4.08 -0.78
CA TYR A 23 -22.73 4.56 0.58
C TYR A 23 -22.90 3.45 1.62
N GLY A 24 -23.90 2.58 1.45
CA GLY A 24 -24.11 1.42 2.31
C GLY A 24 -22.93 0.45 2.27
N THR A 25 -22.43 0.15 1.07
CA THR A 25 -21.28 -0.74 0.87
C THR A 25 -20.00 -0.12 1.47
N LEU A 26 -19.80 1.18 1.31
CA LEU A 26 -18.66 1.90 1.86
C LEU A 26 -18.70 1.95 3.40
N ALA A 27 -19.89 2.13 3.97
CA ALA A 27 -20.10 2.11 5.42
C ALA A 27 -19.82 0.73 6.01
N GLU A 28 -20.31 -0.35 5.38
CA GLU A 28 -20.04 -1.73 5.77
C GLU A 28 -18.54 -2.05 5.72
N ASN A 29 -17.86 -1.68 4.64
CA ASN A 29 -16.41 -1.81 4.54
C ASN A 29 -15.68 -1.02 5.65
N GLY A 30 -16.17 0.17 5.98
CA GLY A 30 -15.63 1.00 7.05
C GLY A 30 -15.76 0.36 8.43
N GLU A 31 -16.89 -0.30 8.71
CA GLU A 31 -17.11 -1.06 9.94
C GLU A 31 -16.20 -2.28 10.00
N ASN A 32 -16.09 -3.07 8.92
CA ASN A 32 -15.19 -4.24 8.86
C ASN A 32 -13.71 -3.84 9.11
N LEU A 33 -13.28 -2.72 8.52
CA LEU A 33 -11.94 -2.18 8.72
C LEU A 33 -11.72 -1.73 10.18
N ARG A 34 -12.73 -1.12 10.81
CA ARG A 34 -12.65 -0.72 12.21
C ARG A 34 -12.58 -1.93 13.12
N GLU A 35 -13.41 -2.95 12.89
CA GLU A 35 -13.41 -4.20 13.65
C GLU A 35 -12.04 -4.89 13.58
N THR A 36 -11.47 -5.02 12.37
CA THR A 36 -10.13 -5.57 12.17
C THR A 36 -9.06 -4.76 12.91
N ILE A 37 -9.15 -3.43 12.90
CA ILE A 37 -8.22 -2.56 13.65
C ILE A 37 -8.37 -2.78 15.16
N THR A 38 -9.60 -2.87 15.66
CA THR A 38 -9.87 -3.10 17.09
C THR A 38 -9.36 -4.46 17.54
N GLU A 39 -9.51 -5.50 16.73
CA GLU A 39 -8.94 -6.82 17.01
C GLU A 39 -7.41 -6.76 17.10
N LEU A 40 -6.75 -6.12 16.14
CA LEU A 40 -5.29 -5.96 16.15
C LEU A 40 -4.80 -5.09 17.32
N GLN A 41 -5.59 -4.11 17.75
CA GLN A 41 -5.29 -3.31 18.95
C GLN A 41 -5.40 -4.17 20.22
N LEU A 42 -6.43 -5.01 20.33
CA LEU A 42 -6.57 -5.93 21.46
C LEU A 42 -5.42 -6.93 21.53
N GLN A 43 -5.00 -7.49 20.40
CA GLN A 43 -3.83 -8.37 20.32
C GLN A 43 -2.54 -7.68 20.78
N LEU A 44 -2.37 -6.39 20.49
CA LEU A 44 -1.24 -5.59 20.96
C LEU A 44 -1.28 -5.38 22.47
N GLU A 45 -2.46 -5.15 23.06
CA GLU A 45 -2.64 -4.97 24.50
C GLU A 45 -2.45 -6.28 25.28
N ASP A 46 -2.91 -7.41 24.73
CA ASP A 46 -2.71 -8.74 25.31
C ASP A 46 -1.25 -9.21 25.26
N ALA A 47 -0.46 -8.69 24.32
CA ALA A 47 0.99 -8.85 24.28
C ALA A 47 1.68 -7.96 25.34
N GLY A 48 1.49 -8.28 26.62
CA GLY A 48 2.12 -7.57 27.76
C GLY A 48 3.66 -7.63 27.80
N TRP A 49 4.27 -7.69 28.99
CA TRP A 49 5.73 -7.80 29.15
C TRP A 49 6.23 -9.19 28.73
N THR A 50 6.48 -9.37 27.43
CA THR A 50 7.00 -10.63 26.90
C THR A 50 8.53 -10.66 26.98
N ARG A 51 9.11 -11.73 27.56
CA ARG A 51 10.57 -11.90 27.65
C ARG A 51 11.16 -12.10 26.25
N LEU A 52 11.97 -11.15 25.80
CA LEU A 52 12.68 -11.17 24.51
C LEU A 52 13.52 -12.44 24.30
N SER A 53 13.97 -13.09 25.37
CA SER A 53 14.98 -14.16 25.32
C SER A 53 14.46 -15.56 25.01
N GLY A 54 13.14 -15.82 25.09
CA GLY A 54 12.59 -17.19 25.01
C GLY A 54 11.92 -17.58 23.69
N TYR A 55 11.49 -16.62 22.87
CA TYR A 55 10.57 -16.85 21.74
C TYR A 55 11.15 -16.57 20.35
N ALA A 56 12.43 -16.23 20.25
CA ALA A 56 13.04 -15.89 18.96
C ALA A 56 12.93 -17.01 17.91
N ILE A 57 12.71 -18.27 18.31
CA ILE A 57 12.59 -19.41 17.39
C ILE A 57 11.14 -19.54 16.84
N ASP A 58 10.12 -19.16 17.62
CA ASP A 58 8.70 -19.35 17.25
C ASP A 58 8.07 -18.12 16.54
N GLN A 59 8.75 -16.97 16.61
CA GLN A 59 8.32 -15.73 15.94
C GLN A 59 8.55 -15.73 14.41
N PHE A 60 9.28 -16.72 13.87
CA PHE A 60 9.57 -16.86 12.44
C PHE A 60 8.71 -17.93 11.74
N ASN A 61 7.54 -18.27 12.30
CA ASN A 61 6.56 -19.07 11.58
C ASN A 61 5.75 -18.18 10.62
N ARG A 62 5.15 -18.77 9.57
CA ARG A 62 4.44 -18.00 8.52
C ARG A 62 3.25 -17.20 9.06
N GLN A 63 2.56 -17.73 10.07
CA GLN A 63 1.41 -17.06 10.68
C GLN A 63 1.85 -15.82 11.47
N SER A 64 2.88 -15.96 12.31
CA SER A 64 3.50 -14.88 13.07
C SER A 64 4.04 -13.77 12.16
N LEU A 65 4.67 -14.13 11.04
CA LEU A 65 5.14 -13.15 10.05
C LEU A 65 3.97 -12.36 9.43
N GLY A 66 2.83 -13.02 9.18
CA GLY A 66 1.60 -12.36 8.73
C GLY A 66 1.09 -11.35 9.75
N THR A 67 0.96 -11.77 11.01
CA THR A 67 0.51 -10.89 12.11
C THR A 67 1.45 -9.70 12.32
N ILE A 68 2.77 -9.89 12.21
CA ILE A 68 3.76 -8.81 12.32
C ILE A 68 3.58 -7.79 11.19
N ALA A 69 3.34 -8.24 9.95
CA ALA A 69 3.09 -7.36 8.81
C ALA A 69 1.78 -6.58 8.97
N GLU A 70 0.70 -7.24 9.41
CA GLU A 70 -0.58 -6.58 9.70
C GLU A 70 -0.47 -5.53 10.81
N LEU A 71 0.22 -5.87 11.89
CA LEU A 71 0.50 -4.92 12.97
C LEU A 71 1.32 -3.73 12.47
N SER A 72 2.34 -3.98 11.65
CA SER A 72 3.18 -2.93 11.06
C SER A 72 2.37 -1.98 10.17
N ARG A 73 1.40 -2.49 9.39
CA ARG A 73 0.44 -1.68 8.62
C ARG A 73 -0.40 -0.79 9.52
N VAL A 74 -1.01 -1.35 10.56
CA VAL A 74 -1.85 -0.60 11.49
C VAL A 74 -1.04 0.48 12.20
N LEU A 75 0.17 0.15 12.66
CA LEU A 75 1.06 1.09 13.34
C LEU A 75 1.53 2.22 12.42
N TYR A 76 1.86 1.94 11.15
CA TYR A 76 2.17 2.98 10.18
C TYR A 76 0.99 3.94 9.94
N LEU A 77 -0.25 3.45 9.97
CA LEU A 77 -1.45 4.27 9.76
C LEU A 77 -1.89 5.05 11.02
N LYS A 78 -1.76 4.46 12.20
CA LYS A 78 -2.29 5.03 13.46
C LYS A 78 -1.25 5.77 14.28
N ASN A 79 0.02 5.34 14.26
CA ASN A 79 1.07 5.95 15.07
C ASN A 79 1.83 6.99 14.23
N PRO A 80 1.65 8.31 14.51
CA PRO A 80 2.27 9.37 13.71
C PRO A 80 3.80 9.37 13.79
N LEU A 81 4.40 8.85 14.88
CA LEU A 81 5.85 8.76 15.01
C LEU A 81 6.42 7.68 14.10
N ILE A 82 5.77 6.51 14.04
CA ILE A 82 6.16 5.42 13.14
C ILE A 82 5.97 5.85 11.68
N GLN A 83 4.82 6.46 11.37
CA GLN A 83 4.54 7.01 10.04
C GLN A 83 5.62 8.00 9.60
N ARG A 84 5.96 8.95 10.48
CA ARG A 84 6.99 9.94 10.21
C ARG A 84 8.37 9.30 10.04
N GLY A 85 8.72 8.31 10.87
CA GLY A 85 9.99 7.59 10.77
C GLY A 85 10.17 6.93 9.40
N ALA A 86 9.17 6.17 8.95
CA ALA A 86 9.18 5.55 7.63
C ALA A 86 9.20 6.59 6.49
N ASN A 87 8.46 7.70 6.64
CA ASN A 87 8.43 8.77 5.63
C ASN A 87 9.77 9.54 5.53
N VAL A 88 10.48 9.74 6.63
CA VAL A 88 11.82 10.34 6.62
C VAL A 88 12.82 9.39 5.99
N LYS A 89 12.73 8.09 6.33
CA LYS A 89 13.60 7.06 5.75
C LYS A 89 13.48 7.02 4.22
N ARG A 90 12.26 6.99 3.66
CA ARG A 90 12.11 6.99 2.19
C ARG A 90 12.74 8.21 1.51
N LEU A 91 12.64 9.39 2.13
CA LEU A 91 13.26 10.60 1.60
C LEU A 91 14.79 10.54 1.70
N TYR A 92 15.31 9.94 2.76
CA TYR A 92 16.75 9.74 2.91
C TYR A 92 17.30 8.78 1.85
N VAL A 93 16.61 7.66 1.58
CA VAL A 93 17.06 6.65 0.61
C VAL A 93 16.88 7.12 -0.83
N TRP A 94 15.71 7.64 -1.19
CA TRP A 94 15.34 7.91 -2.58
C TRP A 94 15.24 9.39 -2.93
N GLY A 95 15.36 10.31 -1.98
CA GLY A 95 15.10 11.74 -2.18
C GLY A 95 15.97 12.40 -3.24
N GLN A 96 17.21 11.94 -3.42
CA GLN A 96 18.11 12.46 -4.46
C GLN A 96 17.86 11.85 -5.85
N GLY A 97 17.05 10.79 -5.92
CA GLY A 97 16.89 10.00 -7.14
C GLY A 97 18.11 9.13 -7.44
N VAL A 98 18.04 8.42 -8.56
CA VAL A 98 19.10 7.56 -9.09
C VAL A 98 19.03 7.66 -10.61
N ASN A 99 20.19 7.83 -11.23
CA ASN A 99 20.38 7.73 -12.66
C ASN A 99 21.24 6.50 -12.95
N VAL A 100 20.90 5.77 -14.00
CA VAL A 100 21.62 4.58 -14.45
C VAL A 100 21.97 4.78 -15.91
N GLU A 101 23.24 4.62 -16.23
CA GLU A 101 23.79 4.73 -17.57
C GLU A 101 24.83 3.63 -17.78
N ALA A 102 24.98 3.18 -19.02
CA ALA A 102 26.06 2.27 -19.41
C ALA A 102 27.08 2.99 -20.30
N GLU A 103 28.35 2.59 -20.18
CA GLU A 103 29.45 3.11 -20.99
C GLU A 103 29.28 2.75 -22.48
N ASP A 104 28.79 1.54 -22.75
CA ASP A 104 28.52 1.07 -24.11
C ASP A 104 27.19 1.65 -24.62
N PRO A 105 27.19 2.37 -25.76
CA PRO A 105 25.97 2.98 -26.30
C PRO A 105 24.85 1.98 -26.61
N ASP A 106 25.17 0.81 -27.14
CA ASP A 106 24.18 -0.19 -27.54
C ASP A 106 23.52 -0.81 -26.30
N ILE A 107 24.32 -1.05 -25.25
CA ILE A 107 23.81 -1.51 -23.95
C ILE A 107 22.96 -0.42 -23.29
N ASN A 108 23.41 0.84 -23.38
CA ASN A 108 22.69 1.95 -22.77
C ASN A 108 21.30 2.12 -23.37
N VAL A 109 21.13 1.93 -24.68
CA VAL A 109 19.80 1.93 -25.33
C VAL A 109 18.86 0.91 -24.69
N VAL A 110 19.31 -0.34 -24.52
CA VAL A 110 18.50 -1.40 -23.91
C VAL A 110 18.13 -1.07 -22.45
N ILE A 111 19.06 -0.49 -21.69
CA ILE A 111 18.81 -0.07 -20.31
C ILE A 111 17.81 1.10 -20.27
N GLN A 112 17.98 2.12 -21.12
CA GLN A 112 17.06 3.24 -21.15
C GLN A 112 15.65 2.80 -21.57
N ASP A 113 15.53 1.93 -22.58
CA ASP A 113 14.24 1.37 -23.01
C ASP A 113 13.55 0.61 -21.88
N PHE A 114 14.29 -0.19 -21.11
CA PHE A 114 13.78 -0.88 -19.92
C PHE A 114 13.33 0.10 -18.82
N ILE A 115 14.11 1.14 -18.55
CA ILE A 115 13.82 2.15 -17.53
C ILE A 115 12.59 2.98 -17.92
N ASP A 116 12.44 3.29 -19.20
CA ASP A 116 11.39 4.14 -19.72
C ASP A 116 10.09 3.41 -20.06
N ASP A 117 10.07 2.07 -20.08
CA ASP A 117 8.83 1.29 -20.16
C ASP A 117 7.86 1.75 -19.06
N ARG A 118 6.67 2.19 -19.50
CA ARG A 118 5.58 2.64 -18.63
C ARG A 118 5.27 1.64 -17.52
N ARG A 119 5.32 0.34 -17.79
CA ARG A 119 5.03 -0.72 -16.81
C ARG A 119 6.11 -0.78 -15.73
N ASN A 120 7.38 -0.72 -16.12
CA ASN A 120 8.50 -0.69 -15.19
C ASN A 120 8.55 0.60 -14.38
N ARG A 121 8.15 1.74 -14.98
CA ARG A 121 8.03 3.04 -14.28
C ARG A 121 7.00 3.01 -13.17
N LEU A 122 5.87 2.34 -13.40
CA LEU A 122 4.84 2.16 -12.38
C LEU A 122 5.32 1.26 -11.23
N GLU A 123 6.13 0.24 -11.54
CA GLU A 123 6.56 -0.73 -10.55
C GLU A 123 7.80 -0.30 -9.75
N LEU A 124 8.85 0.21 -10.40
CA LEU A 124 10.14 0.50 -9.75
C LEU A 124 10.93 1.67 -10.36
N THR A 125 10.93 1.85 -11.67
CA THR A 125 11.95 2.72 -12.31
C THR A 125 11.63 4.21 -12.20
N SER A 126 10.43 4.60 -11.77
CA SER A 126 10.13 5.99 -11.40
C SER A 126 10.51 6.33 -9.96
N HIS A 127 10.82 7.60 -9.70
CA HIS A 127 11.11 8.08 -8.34
C HIS A 127 9.94 7.82 -7.37
N GLN A 128 8.70 8.09 -7.81
CA GLN A 128 7.50 7.86 -7.00
C GLN A 128 7.32 6.39 -6.64
N ALA A 129 7.53 5.48 -7.60
CA ALA A 129 7.41 4.04 -7.37
C ALA A 129 8.40 3.58 -6.28
N ARG A 130 9.66 4.00 -6.35
CA ARG A 130 10.67 3.67 -5.32
C ARG A 130 10.32 4.22 -3.95
N MET A 131 9.82 5.45 -3.89
CA MET A 131 9.36 6.08 -2.65
C MET A 131 8.21 5.32 -1.98
N LEU A 132 7.31 4.73 -2.77
CA LEU A 132 6.22 3.89 -2.27
C LEU A 132 6.72 2.51 -1.85
N LYS A 133 7.51 1.86 -2.69
CA LYS A 133 8.10 0.54 -2.42
C LYS A 133 8.98 0.52 -1.16
N GLU A 134 9.61 1.65 -0.82
CA GLU A 134 10.34 1.79 0.44
C GLU A 134 9.42 1.74 1.66
N ILE A 135 8.22 2.32 1.58
CA ILE A 135 7.19 2.21 2.63
C ILE A 135 6.68 0.77 2.67
N ASP A 136 6.34 0.19 1.52
CA ASP A 136 5.86 -1.19 1.43
C ASP A 136 6.86 -2.15 2.09
N LEU A 137 8.16 -1.96 1.85
CA LEU A 137 9.20 -2.74 2.50
C LEU A 137 9.22 -2.57 4.03
N GLN A 138 8.97 -1.38 4.57
CA GLN A 138 8.91 -1.17 6.03
C GLN A 138 7.70 -1.81 6.68
N VAL A 139 6.60 -1.89 5.93
CA VAL A 139 5.29 -2.27 6.46
C VAL A 139 5.02 -3.76 6.25
N ASP A 140 5.41 -4.31 5.11
CA ASP A 140 5.18 -5.71 4.74
C ASP A 140 6.41 -6.59 4.96
N GLY A 141 7.59 -5.98 5.17
CA GLY A 141 8.86 -6.66 5.36
C GLY A 141 9.41 -7.36 4.12
N ASN A 142 8.62 -7.46 3.04
CA ASN A 142 8.99 -8.11 1.79
C ASN A 142 8.55 -7.25 0.61
N LEU A 143 9.32 -7.28 -0.47
CA LEU A 143 9.02 -6.57 -1.71
C LEU A 143 9.02 -7.56 -2.88
N PHE A 144 7.93 -7.59 -3.62
CA PHE A 144 7.82 -8.36 -4.87
C PHE A 144 7.73 -7.37 -6.03
N LEU A 145 8.53 -7.59 -7.07
CA LEU A 145 8.65 -6.71 -8.21
C LEU A 145 8.31 -7.47 -9.49
N VAL A 146 7.50 -6.85 -10.35
CA VAL A 146 7.17 -7.37 -11.68
C VAL A 146 7.79 -6.46 -12.73
N LEU A 147 8.88 -6.92 -13.34
CA LEU A 147 9.65 -6.16 -14.31
C LEU A 147 9.55 -6.81 -15.69
N PHE A 148 9.33 -5.98 -16.70
CA PHE A 148 9.14 -6.38 -18.08
C PHE A 148 10.42 -6.13 -18.86
N THR A 149 10.94 -7.18 -19.51
CA THR A 149 12.18 -7.14 -20.29
C THR A 149 11.95 -7.01 -21.79
N ASN A 150 10.68 -7.02 -22.22
CA ASN A 150 10.28 -6.78 -23.60
C ASN A 150 9.34 -5.56 -23.61
N PRO A 151 9.89 -4.34 -23.76
CA PRO A 151 9.12 -3.10 -23.76
C PRO A 151 8.12 -3.02 -24.92
#